data_AF-A0A4R4DWI7-F1
#
_entry.id   AF-A0A4R4DWI7-F1
#
_cell.length_a   1.000
_cell.length_b   1.000
_cell.length_c   1.000
_cell.angle_alpha   90.00
_cell.angle_beta   90.00
_cell.angle_gamma   90.00
#
_symmetry.space_group_name_H-M   'P 1'
#
loop_
_entity.id
_entity.type
_entity.pdbx_description
1 polymer ?
#
loop_
_entity_poly.entity_id
_entity_poly.type
_entity_poly.pdbx_seq_one_letter_code
_entity_poly.pdbx_strand_id
1 'polypeptide(L)'
;MNHEIDLQTAIDMTTLYRTNIGKMMSDEFQGAMPLSETFDISAITTLLQQNPTQIRIYYGMNADNSIHAVLVGVDDKGNDMFPGQPEDGKIMEMAHRCPVTCPPASLLNQ
;
A
#
# COMPACT_ATOMS: atom_id res chain seq x y z
N MET A 1 -3.38 -1.42 14.33
CA MET A 1 -4.21 -2.45 13.68
C MET A 1 -3.29 -3.53 13.11
N ASN A 2 -3.81 -4.70 12.69
CA ASN A 2 -2.98 -5.61 11.88
C ASN A 2 -2.99 -5.10 10.44
N HIS A 3 -1.82 -4.75 9.93
CA HIS A 3 -1.61 -4.22 8.57
C HIS A 3 -1.11 -5.30 7.60
N GLU A 4 -0.81 -6.49 8.10
CA GLU A 4 -0.28 -7.58 7.29
C GLU A 4 -1.38 -8.18 6.39
N ILE A 5 -1.12 -8.23 5.09
CA ILE A 5 -1.96 -8.92 4.10
C ILE A 5 -1.20 -10.09 3.47
N ASP A 6 -1.92 -11.11 3.03
CA ASP A 6 -1.31 -12.23 2.32
C ASP A 6 -0.94 -11.86 0.87
N LEU A 7 -0.09 -12.71 0.26
CA LEU A 7 0.38 -12.50 -1.12
C LEU A 7 -0.77 -12.49 -2.13
N GLN A 8 -1.79 -13.32 -1.96
CA GLN A 8 -2.91 -13.38 -2.90
C GLN A 8 -3.71 -12.08 -2.88
N THR A 9 -3.99 -11.54 -1.69
CA THR A 9 -4.65 -10.26 -1.50
C THR A 9 -3.86 -9.14 -2.17
N ALA A 10 -2.54 -9.08 -1.99
CA ALA A 10 -1.70 -8.10 -2.65
C ALA A 10 -1.71 -8.23 -4.18
N ILE A 11 -1.71 -9.46 -4.71
CA ILE A 11 -1.85 -9.73 -6.15
C ILE A 11 -3.19 -9.22 -6.67
N ASP A 12 -4.28 -9.51 -5.97
CA ASP A 12 -5.63 -9.13 -6.37
C ASP A 12 -5.78 -7.60 -6.39
N MET A 13 -5.36 -6.93 -5.32
CA MET A 13 -5.40 -5.47 -5.22
C MET A 13 -4.58 -4.79 -6.32
N THR A 14 -3.34 -5.25 -6.55
CA THR A 14 -2.47 -4.65 -7.58
C THR A 14 -2.93 -4.98 -8.99
N THR A 15 -3.58 -6.13 -9.20
CA THR A 15 -4.18 -6.49 -10.50
C THR A 15 -5.40 -5.62 -10.80
N LEU A 16 -6.26 -5.40 -9.81
CA LEU A 16 -7.41 -4.51 -9.96
C LEU A 16 -6.98 -3.08 -10.27
N TYR A 17 -5.96 -2.58 -9.55
CA TYR A 17 -5.37 -1.27 -9.82
C TYR A 17 -4.85 -1.17 -11.26
N ARG A 18 -3.98 -2.09 -11.71
CA ARG A 18 -3.42 -2.08 -13.07
C ARG A 18 -4.49 -2.17 -14.16
N THR A 19 -5.58 -2.89 -13.90
CA THR A 19 -6.69 -3.04 -14.85
C THR A 19 -7.48 -1.75 -15.03
N ASN A 20 -7.56 -0.92 -13.98
CA ASN A 20 -8.34 0.31 -13.96
C ASN A 20 -7.53 1.59 -14.09
N ILE A 21 -6.20 1.55 -13.98
CA ILE A 21 -5.35 2.76 -13.96
C ILE A 21 -5.57 3.68 -15.16
N GLY A 22 -5.78 3.13 -16.35
CA GLY A 22 -6.06 3.90 -17.58
C GLY A 22 -7.42 4.62 -17.58
N LYS A 23 -8.31 4.28 -16.66
CA LYS A 23 -9.66 4.86 -16.50
C LYS A 23 -9.76 5.81 -15.31
N MET A 24 -8.72 5.95 -14.50
CA MET A 24 -8.77 6.69 -13.23
C MET A 24 -9.12 8.18 -13.36
N MET A 25 -9.08 8.75 -14.57
CA MET A 25 -9.50 10.11 -14.85
C MET A 25 -11.02 10.25 -15.08
N SER A 26 -11.78 9.15 -15.10
CA SER A 26 -13.23 9.19 -15.26
C SER A 26 -13.94 9.54 -13.94
N ASP A 27 -15.18 10.03 -14.05
CA ASP A 27 -16.03 10.36 -12.90
C ASP A 27 -16.25 9.16 -11.95
N GLU A 28 -16.17 7.93 -12.48
CA GLU A 28 -16.29 6.69 -11.69
C GLU A 28 -15.20 6.56 -10.61
N PHE A 29 -14.01 7.13 -10.84
CA PHE A 29 -12.87 7.06 -9.92
C PHE A 29 -12.62 8.38 -9.18
N GLN A 30 -13.58 9.31 -9.22
CA GLN A 30 -13.47 10.56 -8.48
C GLN A 30 -13.33 10.28 -6.98
N GLY A 31 -12.22 10.73 -6.37
CA GLY A 31 -11.92 10.49 -4.96
C GLY A 31 -11.30 9.11 -4.64
N ALA A 32 -10.96 8.31 -5.65
CA ALA A 32 -10.26 7.04 -5.46
C ALA A 32 -8.88 7.23 -4.80
N MET A 33 -8.11 8.22 -5.27
CA MET A 33 -6.77 8.50 -4.76
C MET A 33 -6.81 9.24 -3.42
N PRO A 34 -6.16 8.72 -2.36
CA PRO A 34 -6.01 9.46 -1.10
C PRO A 34 -5.03 10.63 -1.27
N LEU A 35 -5.17 11.68 -0.44
CA LEU A 35 -4.17 12.76 -0.38
C LEU A 35 -2.90 12.29 0.35
N SER A 36 -3.10 11.50 1.40
CA SER A 36 -2.02 10.86 2.14
C SER A 36 -2.51 9.56 2.78
N GLU A 37 -1.56 8.72 3.17
CA GLU A 37 -1.80 7.47 3.86
C GLU A 37 -0.89 7.39 5.08
N THR A 38 -1.47 7.05 6.23
CA THR A 38 -0.73 6.91 7.48
C THR A 38 -0.60 5.44 7.84
N PHE A 39 0.63 4.98 8.01
CA PHE A 39 0.93 3.62 8.45
C PHE A 39 1.29 3.61 9.95
N ASP A 40 0.79 2.59 10.67
CA ASP A 40 1.24 2.34 12.03
C ASP A 40 2.76 2.06 12.03
N ILE A 41 3.50 2.62 12.98
CA ILE A 41 4.95 2.43 13.05
C ILE A 41 5.34 0.95 13.18
N SER A 42 4.46 0.14 13.79
CA SER A 42 4.65 -1.30 13.91
C SER A 42 4.67 -1.99 12.55
N ALA A 43 3.85 -1.58 11.58
CA ALA A 43 3.84 -2.15 10.24
C ALA A 43 5.18 -1.90 9.53
N ILE A 44 5.68 -0.65 9.59
CA ILE A 44 6.99 -0.29 9.06
C ILE A 44 8.10 -1.06 9.79
N THR A 45 8.00 -1.19 11.11
CA THR A 45 8.99 -1.92 11.92
C THR A 45 9.04 -3.40 11.53
N THR A 46 7.90 -4.04 11.29
CA THR A 46 7.82 -5.41 10.79
C THR A 46 8.46 -5.55 9.40
N LEU A 47 8.30 -4.56 8.51
CA LEU A 47 9.03 -4.55 7.25
C LEU A 47 10.55 -4.46 7.46
N LEU A 48 11.01 -3.57 8.36
CA LEU A 48 12.42 -3.38 8.64
C LEU A 48 13.07 -4.60 9.31
N GLN A 49 12.33 -5.39 10.10
CA GLN A 49 12.82 -6.62 10.74
C GLN A 49 13.22 -7.70 9.73
N GLN A 50 12.75 -7.62 8.48
CA GLN A 50 13.18 -8.49 7.39
C GLN A 50 14.58 -8.14 6.86
N ASN A 51 15.21 -7.07 7.37
CA ASN A 51 16.47 -6.49 6.86
C ASN A 51 16.42 -6.14 5.36
N PRO A 52 15.39 -5.44 4.87
CA PRO A 52 15.33 -5.02 3.48
C PRO A 52 16.40 -3.95 3.22
N THR A 53 16.89 -3.90 1.98
CA THR A 53 17.76 -2.81 1.50
C THR A 53 16.93 -1.57 1.13
N GLN A 54 15.69 -1.78 0.67
CA GLN A 54 14.76 -0.70 0.27
C GLN A 54 13.32 -1.09 0.63
N ILE A 55 12.41 -0.11 0.65
CA ILE A 55 10.97 -0.36 0.71
C ILE A 55 10.38 0.02 -0.65
N ARG A 56 9.61 -0.90 -1.25
CA ARG A 56 8.84 -0.62 -2.47
C ARG A 56 7.37 -0.44 -2.11
N ILE A 57 6.76 0.56 -2.73
CA ILE A 57 5.34 0.86 -2.61
C ILE A 57 4.68 0.52 -3.94
N TYR A 58 3.73 -0.41 -3.89
CA TYR A 58 2.78 -0.67 -4.96
C TYR A 58 1.48 0.09 -4.68
N TYR A 59 0.77 0.48 -5.73
CA TYR A 59 -0.61 0.92 -5.60
C TYR A 59 -1.53 -0.26 -5.85
N GLY A 60 -2.43 -0.49 -4.89
CA GLY A 60 -3.53 -1.43 -4.94
C GLY A 60 -4.86 -0.69 -5.04
N MET A 61 -5.89 -1.42 -5.44
CA MET A 61 -7.26 -0.92 -5.48
C MET A 61 -8.17 -1.90 -4.75
N ASN A 62 -9.06 -1.37 -3.92
CA ASN A 62 -10.11 -2.13 -3.26
C ASN A 62 -11.35 -2.27 -4.14
N ALA A 63 -12.27 -3.14 -3.73
CA ALA A 63 -13.53 -3.36 -4.44
C ALA A 63 -14.43 -2.11 -4.51
N ASP A 64 -14.24 -1.12 -3.64
CA ASP A 64 -14.92 0.17 -3.64
C ASP A 64 -14.21 1.24 -4.50
N ASN A 65 -13.27 0.81 -5.37
CA ASN A 65 -12.40 1.65 -6.20
C ASN A 65 -11.41 2.52 -5.43
N SER A 66 -11.34 2.44 -4.10
CA SER A 66 -10.34 3.17 -3.34
C SER A 66 -8.93 2.67 -3.61
N ILE A 67 -7.98 3.60 -3.70
CA ILE A 67 -6.57 3.28 -3.88
C ILE A 67 -5.86 3.29 -2.55
N HIS A 68 -4.97 2.32 -2.41
CA HIS A 68 -4.17 2.11 -1.21
C HIS A 68 -2.73 1.77 -1.56
N ALA A 69 -1.80 2.14 -0.69
CA ALA A 69 -0.41 1.75 -0.76
C ALA A 69 -0.21 0.35 -0.15
N VAL A 70 0.44 -0.53 -0.92
CA VAL A 70 0.90 -1.86 -0.53
C VAL A 70 2.42 -1.82 -0.44
N LEU A 71 2.96 -2.03 0.76
CA LEU A 71 4.40 -1.92 1.06
C LEU A 71 5.04 -3.29 1.13
N VAL A 72 6.21 -3.42 0.51
CA VAL A 72 7.06 -4.61 0.58
C VAL A 72 8.51 -4.22 0.85
N GLY A 73 9.25 -5.09 1.54
CA GLY A 73 10.71 -5.01 1.58
C GLY A 73 11.31 -5.36 0.23
N VAL A 74 12.51 -4.87 -0.06
CA VAL A 74 13.28 -5.21 -1.26
C VAL A 74 14.68 -5.64 -0.83
N ASP A 75 15.11 -6.81 -1.30
CA ASP A 75 16.43 -7.37 -0.98
C ASP A 75 17.59 -6.64 -1.68
N ASP A 76 18.81 -7.07 -1.43
CA ASP A 76 20.05 -6.51 -2.01
C ASP A 76 20.18 -6.73 -3.52
N LYS A 77 19.34 -7.60 -4.10
CA LYS A 77 19.26 -7.90 -5.54
C LYS A 77 18.10 -7.18 -6.22
N GLY A 78 17.30 -6.44 -5.48
CA GLY A 78 16.13 -5.74 -6.01
C GLY A 78 14.85 -6.59 -6.10
N ASN A 79 14.84 -7.80 -5.54
CA ASN A 79 13.64 -8.63 -5.47
C ASN A 79 12.74 -8.18 -4.34
N ASP A 80 11.43 -8.33 -4.54
CA ASP A 80 10.47 -8.10 -3.46
C ASP A 80 10.55 -9.19 -2.41
N MET A 81 10.31 -8.76 -1.17
CA MET A 81 10.21 -9.62 -0.01
C MET A 81 8.72 -9.81 0.33
N PHE A 82 8.22 -11.03 0.16
CA PHE A 82 6.82 -11.41 0.38
C PHE A 82 6.74 -12.83 0.96
N PRO A 83 5.59 -13.29 1.48
CA PRO A 83 5.48 -14.63 2.06
C PRO A 83 5.97 -15.72 1.10
N GLY A 84 6.98 -16.49 1.52
CA GLY A 84 7.65 -17.49 0.69
C GLY A 84 8.93 -17.01 -0.02
N GLN A 85 9.25 -15.71 0.01
CA GLN A 85 10.49 -15.13 -0.48
C GLN A 85 10.86 -13.82 0.26
N PRO A 86 11.66 -13.86 1.34
CA PRO A 86 12.03 -15.05 2.13
C PRO A 86 10.80 -15.71 2.77
N GLU A 87 10.94 -16.91 3.34
CA GLU A 87 9.80 -17.68 3.89
C GLU A 87 8.90 -16.85 4.82
N ASP A 88 9.50 -15.98 5.63
CA ASP A 88 8.86 -15.07 6.58
C ASP A 88 8.59 -13.66 6.02
N GLY A 89 8.74 -13.47 4.71
CA GLY A 89 8.54 -12.19 4.04
C GLY A 89 7.13 -11.64 4.29
N LYS A 90 7.03 -10.32 4.48
CA LYS A 90 5.79 -9.65 4.89
C LYS A 90 5.39 -8.55 3.93
N ILE A 91 4.08 -8.43 3.70
CA ILE A 91 3.44 -7.38 2.93
C ILE A 91 2.55 -6.58 3.88
N MET A 92 2.65 -5.24 3.83
CA MET A 92 1.85 -4.36 4.67
C MET A 92 0.91 -3.50 3.81
N GLU A 93 -0.33 -3.36 4.23
CA GLU A 93 -1.37 -2.52 3.62
C GLU A 93 -2.25 -1.96 4.78
N MET A 94 -3.39 -1.37 4.46
CA MET A 94 -4.43 -0.89 5.34
C MET A 94 -4.02 0.37 6.06
N ALA A 95 -3.23 1.21 5.39
CA ALA A 95 -2.96 2.54 5.87
C ALA A 95 -4.26 3.27 6.17
N HIS A 96 -4.25 4.11 7.19
CA HIS A 96 -5.34 5.03 7.39
C HIS A 96 -5.31 6.05 6.26
N ARG A 97 -6.21 5.87 5.28
CA ARG A 97 -6.43 6.87 4.23
C ARG A 97 -6.84 8.15 4.90
N CYS A 98 -6.15 9.20 4.50
CA CYS A 98 -6.47 10.55 4.86
C CYS A 98 -7.33 11.10 3.71
N PRO A 99 -8.68 11.06 3.82
CA PRO A 99 -9.55 11.70 2.83
C PRO A 99 -9.32 13.22 2.84
N VAL A 100 -10.06 13.97 2.02
CA VAL A 100 -9.96 15.44 1.88
C VAL A 100 -9.96 16.20 3.22
N THR A 101 -10.44 15.57 4.31
CA THR A 101 -10.28 16.05 5.68
C THR A 101 -9.54 15.04 6.56
N CYS A 102 -8.22 15.22 6.73
CA CYS A 102 -7.49 14.71 7.89
C CYS A 102 -7.72 15.66 9.09
N PRO A 103 -8.19 15.19 10.25
CA PRO A 103 -8.16 15.98 11.47
C PRO A 103 -6.87 15.71 12.27
N PRO A 104 -6.07 16.75 12.62
CA PRO A 104 -6.14 18.15 12.19
C PRO A 104 -5.63 18.36 10.74
N ALA A 105 -6.04 19.47 10.12
CA ALA A 105 -5.60 19.81 8.77
C ALA A 105 -4.07 19.86 8.68
N SER A 106 -3.51 19.16 7.71
CA SER A 106 -2.06 19.14 7.45
C SER A 106 -1.70 20.20 6.42
N LEU A 107 -0.59 20.92 6.63
CA LEU A 107 -0.01 21.84 5.63
C LEU A 107 0.39 21.12 4.33
N LEU A 108 0.60 19.80 4.39
CA LEU A 108 0.94 18.99 3.22
C LEU A 108 -0.26 18.68 2.33
N ASN A 109 -1.49 18.97 2.81
CA ASN A 109 -2.75 18.68 2.13
C ASN A 109 -3.60 19.97 1.91
N GLN A 110 -2.96 21.15 1.89
CA GLN A 110 -3.59 22.47 1.66
C GLN A 110 -3.36 22.97 0.24
#